data_AF-A0A1I8BRU2-F1
#
_entry.id   AF-A0A1I8BRU2-F1
#
_cell.length_a   1.000
_cell.length_b   1.000
_cell.length_c   1.000
_cell.angle_alpha   90.00
_cell.angle_beta   90.00
_cell.angle_gamma   90.00
#
_symmetry.space_group_name_H-M   'P 1'
#
loop_
_entity.id
_entity.type
_entity.pdbx_description
1 polymer ?
#
loop_
_entity_poly.entity_id
_entity_poly.type
_entity_poly.pdbx_seq_one_letter_code
_entity_poly.pdbx_strand_id
1 'polypeptide(L)'
;MSSSEYVHRPRPAGIAGEIFGKQQSKYNELEGNYLLEWIKELVKDIAVNTDGIRQNFHTQLKDGQLLCSCMENINQFVTGARKLGVIDEETFQSVDLLEGRDLFSVCVTLQALARKVLEKSHGIAPPKQVPKNKI
;
A
#
# COMPACT_ATOMS: atom_id res chain seq x y z
N MET A 1 27.89 -3.54 -25.43
CA MET A 1 26.41 -3.63 -25.48
C MET A 1 26.05 -5.02 -25.00
N SER A 2 25.61 -5.18 -23.75
CA SER A 2 25.32 -6.49 -23.15
C SER A 2 23.81 -6.66 -23.06
N SER A 3 23.25 -7.51 -23.92
CA SER A 3 21.83 -7.88 -23.87
C SER A 3 21.58 -8.76 -22.64
N SER A 4 20.72 -8.31 -21.75
CA SER A 4 20.22 -9.10 -20.61
C SER A 4 19.31 -10.21 -21.14
N GLU A 5 19.74 -11.46 -21.02
CA GLU A 5 18.91 -12.64 -21.27
C GLU A 5 17.72 -12.66 -20.30
N TYR A 6 16.50 -12.63 -20.85
CA TYR A 6 15.28 -12.85 -20.09
C TYR A 6 15.16 -14.35 -19.80
N VAL A 7 15.29 -14.73 -18.52
CA VAL A 7 15.02 -16.10 -18.07
C VAL A 7 13.54 -16.44 -18.32
N HIS A 8 13.26 -17.22 -19.36
CA HIS A 8 11.93 -17.75 -19.62
C HIS A 8 11.66 -18.91 -18.66
N ARG A 9 10.85 -18.68 -17.61
CA ARG A 9 10.36 -19.79 -16.76
C ARG A 9 9.43 -20.67 -17.59
N PRO A 10 9.67 -21.99 -17.70
CA PRO A 10 8.78 -22.89 -18.42
C PRO A 10 7.36 -22.84 -17.85
N ARG A 11 6.34 -22.82 -18.71
CA ARG A 11 4.94 -22.92 -18.27
C ARG A 11 4.76 -24.23 -17.49
N PRO A 12 4.24 -24.20 -16.25
CA PRO A 12 3.99 -25.42 -15.49
C PRO A 12 3.01 -26.33 -16.26
N ALA A 13 3.32 -27.62 -16.36
CA ALA A 13 2.45 -28.61 -17.00
C ALA A 13 1.51 -29.28 -15.97
N GLY A 14 0.43 -29.91 -16.45
CA GLY A 14 -0.54 -30.61 -15.62
C GLY A 14 -1.47 -29.68 -14.81
N ILE A 15 -1.92 -30.13 -13.64
CA ILE A 15 -2.89 -29.42 -12.77
C ILE A 15 -2.42 -27.99 -12.45
N ALA A 16 -1.11 -27.79 -12.24
CA ALA A 16 -0.54 -26.46 -12.05
C ALA A 16 -0.77 -25.56 -13.27
N GLY A 17 -0.52 -26.06 -14.48
CA GLY A 17 -0.75 -25.34 -15.74
C GLY A 17 -2.21 -24.96 -15.98
N GLU A 18 -3.15 -25.84 -15.63
CA GLU A 18 -4.58 -25.56 -15.73
C GLU A 18 -5.06 -24.51 -14.71
N ILE A 19 -4.54 -24.56 -13.47
CA ILE A 19 -4.79 -23.53 -12.45
C ILE A 19 -4.21 -22.18 -12.90
N PHE A 20 -2.98 -22.17 -13.41
CA PHE A 20 -2.37 -20.98 -14.00
C PHE A 20 -3.18 -20.48 -15.21
N GLY A 21 -3.71 -21.35 -16.07
CA GLY A 21 -4.58 -20.96 -17.18
C GLY A 21 -5.86 -20.28 -16.71
N LYS A 22 -6.53 -20.85 -15.70
CA LYS A 22 -7.77 -20.29 -15.11
C LYS A 22 -7.55 -18.97 -14.39
N GLN A 23 -6.42 -18.77 -13.72
CA GLN A 23 -6.09 -17.47 -13.12
C GLN A 23 -5.78 -16.42 -14.20
N GLN A 24 -5.12 -16.80 -15.30
CA GLN A 24 -4.79 -15.90 -16.40
C GLN A 24 -6.01 -15.40 -17.17
N SER A 25 -7.04 -16.23 -17.31
CA SER A 25 -8.32 -15.82 -17.93
C SER A 25 -9.11 -14.81 -17.10
N LYS A 26 -8.74 -14.59 -15.83
CA LYS A 26 -9.42 -13.61 -14.97
C LYS A 26 -8.79 -12.22 -15.03
N TYR A 27 -7.63 -12.06 -15.65
CA TYR A 27 -6.98 -10.76 -15.74
C TYR A 27 -7.77 -9.84 -16.66
N ASN A 28 -8.13 -8.66 -16.15
CA ASN A 28 -8.85 -7.63 -16.88
C ASN A 28 -7.93 -6.45 -17.16
N GLU A 29 -7.67 -6.17 -18.44
CA GLU A 29 -6.76 -5.09 -18.84
C GLU A 29 -7.29 -3.70 -18.45
N LEU A 30 -8.61 -3.49 -18.47
CA LEU A 30 -9.20 -2.22 -18.06
C LEU A 30 -8.98 -1.96 -16.57
N GLU A 31 -9.15 -2.98 -15.73
CA GLU A 31 -8.84 -2.88 -14.30
C GLU A 31 -7.34 -2.64 -14.07
N GLY A 32 -6.48 -3.32 -14.82
CA GLY A 32 -5.04 -3.10 -14.78
C GLY A 32 -4.64 -1.65 -15.10
N ASN A 33 -5.30 -1.04 -16.09
CA ASN A 33 -5.09 0.35 -16.45
C ASN A 33 -5.50 1.30 -15.30
N TYR A 34 -6.71 1.15 -14.76
CA TYR A 34 -7.18 1.96 -13.62
C TYR A 34 -6.26 1.85 -12.39
N LEU A 35 -5.76 0.65 -12.11
CA LEU A 35 -4.82 0.43 -11.00
C LEU A 35 -3.49 1.16 -11.23
N LEU A 36 -2.94 1.13 -12.45
CA LEU A 36 -1.69 1.83 -12.76
C LEU A 36 -1.85 3.35 -12.76
N GLU A 37 -2.99 3.86 -13.22
CA GLU A 37 -3.32 5.29 -13.10
C GLU A 37 -3.39 5.72 -11.64
N TRP A 38 -4.06 4.94 -10.79
CA TRP A 38 -4.12 5.22 -9.37
C TRP A 38 -2.75 5.18 -8.69
N ILE A 39 -1.92 4.18 -8.99
CA ILE A 39 -0.55 4.06 -8.46
C ILE A 39 0.29 5.26 -8.88
N LYS A 40 0.19 5.70 -10.13
CA LYS A 40 0.89 6.89 -10.64
C LYS A 40 0.58 8.15 -9.83
N GLU A 41 -0.66 8.33 -9.39
CA GLU A 41 -1.05 9.47 -8.54
C GLU A 41 -0.49 9.38 -7.11
N LEU A 42 -0.25 8.16 -6.61
CA LEU A 42 0.31 7.92 -5.27
C LEU A 42 1.85 8.06 -5.23
N VAL A 43 2.53 7.58 -6.27
CA VAL A 43 4.00 7.56 -6.37
C VAL A 43 4.46 8.76 -7.20
N LYS A 44 4.26 9.95 -6.64
CA LYS A 44 4.76 11.20 -7.25
C LYS A 44 6.25 11.04 -7.54
N ASP A 45 6.68 11.54 -8.70
CA ASP A 45 8.07 11.51 -9.20
C ASP A 45 8.57 10.18 -9.80
N ILE A 46 7.70 9.18 -10.03
CA ILE A 46 8.04 7.99 -10.82
C ILE A 46 7.21 7.94 -12.11
N ALA A 47 7.89 7.80 -13.25
CA ALA A 47 7.23 7.64 -14.53
C ALA A 47 6.60 6.24 -14.63
N VAL A 48 5.27 6.17 -14.62
CA VAL A 48 4.50 4.93 -14.76
C VAL A 48 3.83 4.89 -16.13
N ASN A 49 4.05 3.80 -16.88
CA ASN A 49 3.23 3.52 -18.05
C ASN A 49 1.92 2.88 -17.57
N THR A 50 0.80 3.54 -17.82
CA THR A 50 -0.52 3.13 -17.32
C THR A 50 -1.24 2.14 -18.22
N ASP A 51 -0.63 1.70 -19.32
CA ASP A 51 -1.23 0.67 -20.18
C ASP A 51 -1.54 -0.62 -19.40
N GLY A 52 -2.81 -1.01 -19.40
CA GLY A 52 -3.33 -2.15 -18.65
C GLY A 52 -2.94 -3.52 -19.21
N ILE A 53 -2.26 -3.57 -20.36
CA ILE A 53 -1.73 -4.81 -20.93
C ILE A 53 -0.92 -5.56 -19.87
N ARG A 54 -1.25 -6.84 -19.69
CA ARG A 54 -0.70 -7.69 -18.62
C ARG A 54 0.83 -7.68 -18.54
N GLN A 55 1.52 -7.67 -19.69
CA GLN A 55 2.98 -7.62 -19.73
C GLN A 55 3.54 -6.31 -19.19
N ASN A 56 2.88 -5.18 -19.51
CA ASN A 56 3.24 -3.87 -18.95
C ASN A 56 2.93 -3.85 -17.45
N PHE A 57 1.73 -4.24 -17.03
CA PHE A 57 1.32 -4.30 -15.62
C PHE A 57 2.30 -5.10 -14.77
N HIS A 58 2.68 -6.30 -15.24
CA HIS A 58 3.71 -7.11 -14.58
C HIS A 58 5.07 -6.39 -14.56
N THR A 59 5.47 -5.74 -15.65
CA THR A 59 6.76 -5.03 -15.72
C THR A 59 6.83 -3.81 -14.80
N GLN A 60 5.73 -3.07 -14.63
CA GLN A 60 5.66 -1.92 -13.73
C GLN A 60 5.76 -2.33 -12.25
N LEU A 61 5.27 -3.52 -11.89
CA LEU A 61 5.18 -3.95 -10.48
C LEU A 61 6.27 -4.95 -10.06
N LYS A 62 6.91 -5.66 -11.00
CA LYS A 62 7.79 -6.81 -10.69
C LYS A 62 9.03 -6.47 -9.87
N ASP A 63 9.60 -5.28 -10.02
CA ASP A 63 10.83 -4.89 -9.32
C ASP A 63 10.54 -4.33 -7.93
N GLY A 64 9.26 -4.17 -7.59
CA GLY A 64 8.79 -3.69 -6.30
C GLY A 64 8.99 -2.19 -6.09
N GLN A 65 9.57 -1.41 -7.01
CA GLN A 65 9.85 0.01 -6.77
C GLN A 65 8.57 0.80 -6.46
N LEU A 66 7.53 0.62 -7.28
CA LEU A 66 6.23 1.27 -7.06
C LEU A 66 5.58 0.84 -5.74
N LEU A 67 5.70 -0.44 -5.39
CA LEU A 67 5.13 -0.98 -4.15
C LEU A 67 5.87 -0.47 -2.91
N CYS A 68 7.20 -0.38 -2.98
CA CYS A 68 8.04 0.19 -1.93
C CYS A 68 7.73 1.67 -1.71
N SER A 69 7.53 2.45 -2.77
CA SER A 69 7.13 3.86 -2.64
C SER A 69 5.79 4.01 -1.93
N CYS A 70 4.80 3.15 -2.21
CA CYS A 70 3.53 3.14 -1.48
C CYS A 70 3.72 2.82 0.01
N MET A 71 4.57 1.84 0.34
CA MET A 71 4.90 1.50 1.73
C MET A 71 5.62 2.66 2.43
N GLU A 72 6.50 3.35 1.72
CA GLU A 72 7.21 4.50 2.24
C GLU A 72 6.28 5.68 2.52
N ASN A 73 5.23 5.88 1.73
CA ASN A 73 4.19 6.88 2.04
C ASN A 73 3.52 6.61 3.40
N ILE A 74 3.28 5.34 3.74
CA ILE A 74 2.74 4.94 5.05
C ILE A 74 3.77 5.22 6.15
N ASN A 75 5.05 4.89 5.93
CA ASN A 75 6.12 5.17 6.89
C ASN A 75 6.28 6.68 7.14
N GLN A 76 6.16 7.50 6.09
CA GLN A 76 6.20 8.95 6.17
C GLN A 76 5.03 9.50 6.98
N PHE A 77 3.81 8.96 6.80
CA PHE A 77 2.66 9.31 7.62
C PHE A 77 2.94 9.06 9.10
N VAL A 78 3.41 7.86 9.46
CA VAL A 78 3.71 7.50 10.86
C VAL A 78 4.80 8.40 11.43
N THR A 79 5.85 8.67 10.64
CA THR A 79 6.93 9.59 11.03
C THR A 79 6.41 11.03 11.24
N GLY A 80 5.50 11.49 10.40
CA GLY A 80 4.82 12.78 10.55
C GLY A 80 3.99 12.83 11.84
N ALA A 81 3.26 11.76 12.16
CA ALA A 81 2.50 11.65 13.41
C ALA A 81 3.41 11.76 14.64
N ARG A 82 4.58 11.11 14.63
CA ARG A 82 5.59 11.24 15.70
C ARG A 82 6.09 12.67 15.84
N LYS A 83 6.44 13.33 14.73
CA LYS A 83 6.85 14.75 14.74
C LYS A 83 5.75 15.67 15.28
N LEU A 84 4.49 15.30 15.11
CA LEU A 84 3.35 16.02 15.68
C LEU A 84 3.12 15.74 17.17
N GLY A 85 3.84 14.78 17.76
CA GLY A 85 3.84 14.49 19.20
C GLY A 85 3.05 13.24 19.60
N VAL A 86 2.71 12.37 18.66
CA VAL A 86 2.21 11.02 18.96
C VAL A 86 3.39 10.18 19.44
N ILE A 87 3.22 9.47 20.56
CA ILE A 87 4.26 8.60 21.13
C ILE A 87 4.35 7.28 20.37
N ASP A 88 5.50 6.62 20.40
CA ASP A 88 5.75 5.41 19.61
C ASP A 88 4.79 4.27 19.97
N GLU A 89 4.41 4.14 21.24
CA GLU A 89 3.45 3.13 21.72
C GLU A 89 2.04 3.32 21.17
N GLU A 90 1.71 4.52 20.70
CA GLU A 90 0.45 4.82 20.03
C GLU A 90 0.59 4.79 18.50
N THR A 91 1.76 4.50 17.94
CA THR A 91 1.97 4.37 16.48
C THR A 91 1.80 2.94 15.99
N PHE A 92 1.60 2.77 14.67
CA PHE A 92 1.55 1.46 14.01
C PHE A 92 2.73 1.29 13.03
N GLN A 93 3.04 0.05 12.67
CA GLN A 93 4.01 -0.26 11.62
C GLN A 93 3.28 -0.45 10.28
N SER A 94 3.91 -0.13 9.15
CA SER A 94 3.27 -0.25 7.84
C SER A 94 2.71 -1.65 7.53
N VAL A 95 3.34 -2.71 8.05
CA VAL A 95 2.84 -4.09 7.97
C VAL A 95 1.50 -4.31 8.70
N ASP A 96 1.23 -3.58 9.77
CA ASP A 96 -0.01 -3.71 10.55
C ASP A 96 -1.23 -3.28 9.73
N LEU A 97 -1.04 -2.26 8.86
CA LEU A 97 -2.04 -1.81 7.91
C LEU A 97 -2.06 -2.64 6.62
N LEU A 98 -0.88 -2.94 6.05
CA LEU A 98 -0.77 -3.63 4.75
C LEU A 98 -1.23 -5.09 4.81
N GLU A 99 -0.87 -5.82 5.86
CA GLU A 99 -1.27 -7.21 6.07
C GLU A 99 -2.47 -7.33 7.01
N GLY A 100 -2.98 -6.21 7.53
CA GLY A 100 -4.13 -6.18 8.44
C GLY A 100 -3.89 -6.87 9.79
N ARG A 101 -2.63 -6.97 10.24
CA ARG A 101 -2.28 -7.70 11.47
C ARG A 101 -2.77 -7.02 12.75
N ASP A 102 -2.79 -5.68 12.75
CA ASP A 102 -3.21 -4.90 13.92
C ASP A 102 -3.88 -3.58 13.51
N LEU A 103 -5.13 -3.69 13.07
CA LEU A 103 -5.97 -2.53 12.75
C LEU A 103 -6.37 -1.73 14.01
N PHE A 104 -6.24 -2.31 15.19
CA PHE A 104 -6.51 -1.61 16.45
C PHE A 104 -5.45 -0.54 16.70
N SER A 105 -4.17 -0.89 16.57
CA SER A 105 -3.06 0.07 16.67
C SER A 105 -3.18 1.19 15.63
N VAL A 106 -3.62 0.89 14.39
CA VAL A 106 -3.91 1.91 13.37
C VAL A 106 -4.97 2.91 13.87
N CYS A 107 -6.07 2.41 14.44
CA CYS A 107 -7.12 3.27 15.01
C CYS A 107 -6.59 4.14 16.16
N VAL A 108 -5.78 3.57 17.06
CA VAL A 108 -5.17 4.28 18.18
C VAL A 108 -4.27 5.41 17.69
N THR A 109 -3.43 5.17 16.68
CA THR A 109 -2.57 6.21 16.09
C THR A 109 -3.37 7.37 15.52
N LEU A 110 -4.45 7.08 14.79
CA LEU A 110 -5.32 8.12 14.24
C LEU A 110 -6.00 8.95 15.33
N GLN A 111 -6.47 8.30 16.40
CA GLN A 111 -7.06 9.00 17.54
C GLN A 111 -6.03 9.85 18.29
N ALA A 112 -4.81 9.34 18.48
CA ALA A 112 -3.72 10.07 19.13
C ALA A 112 -3.29 11.29 18.32
N LEU A 113 -3.14 11.12 17.01
CA LEU A 113 -2.83 12.19 16.09
C LEU A 113 -3.91 13.28 16.12
N ALA A 114 -5.19 12.90 16.09
CA ALA A 114 -6.28 13.85 16.18
C ALA A 114 -6.19 14.67 17.48
N ARG A 115 -5.99 14.05 18.64
CA ARG A 115 -5.80 14.80 19.90
C ARG A 115 -4.64 15.79 19.80
N LYS A 116 -3.49 15.39 19.25
CA LYS A 116 -2.30 16.24 19.13
C LYS A 116 -2.49 17.42 18.17
N VAL A 117 -3.19 17.21 17.06
CA VAL A 117 -3.50 18.29 16.11
C VAL A 117 -4.47 19.30 16.73
N LEU A 118 -5.43 18.83 17.52
CA LEU A 118 -6.41 19.68 18.19
C LEU A 118 -5.84 20.45 19.37
N GLU A 119 -4.90 19.85 20.12
CA GLU A 119 -4.12 20.54 21.14
C GLU A 119 -3.28 21.69 20.54
N LYS A 120 -2.78 21.51 19.31
CA LYS A 120 -1.96 22.50 18.59
C LYS A 120 -2.78 23.52 17.79
N SER A 121 -4.05 23.23 17.50
CA SER A 121 -4.94 24.07 16.70
C SER A 121 -6.11 24.56 17.55
N HIS A 122 -6.07 25.82 17.97
CA HIS A 122 -7.05 26.50 18.83
C HIS A 122 -8.51 26.33 18.39
N GLY A 123 -9.20 25.25 18.82
CA GLY A 123 -10.68 25.23 18.92
C GLY A 123 -11.48 24.17 18.15
N ILE A 124 -10.91 23.05 17.70
CA ILE A 124 -11.71 21.93 17.15
C ILE A 124 -11.86 20.83 18.21
N ALA A 125 -13.08 20.28 18.39
CA ALA A 125 -13.38 19.31 19.44
C ALA A 125 -12.89 17.89 19.07
N PRO A 126 -12.40 17.08 20.05
CA PRO A 126 -11.82 15.77 19.80
C PRO A 126 -12.81 14.75 19.23
N PRO A 127 -12.32 13.80 18.40
CA PRO A 127 -13.15 12.70 17.92
C PRO A 127 -13.69 11.88 19.09
N LYS A 128 -14.95 11.45 19.00
CA LYS A 128 -15.59 10.61 20.02
C LYS A 128 -14.88 9.24 20.09
N GLN A 129 -14.49 8.82 21.28
CA GLN A 129 -13.87 7.51 21.54
C GLN A 129 -14.89 6.54 22.14
N VAL A 130 -14.80 5.26 21.76
CA VAL A 130 -15.54 4.18 22.45
C VAL A 130 -14.80 3.86 23.76
N PRO A 131 -15.49 3.77 24.91
CA PRO A 131 -14.84 3.49 26.18
C PRO A 131 -14.13 2.12 26.16
N LYS A 132 -12.90 2.07 26.69
CA LYS A 132 -12.03 0.88 26.77
C LYS A 132 -12.66 -0.34 27.48
N ASN A 133 -13.78 -0.17 28.17
CA ASN A 133 -14.43 -1.20 28.97
C ASN A 133 -15.39 -2.11 28.16
N LYS A 134 -15.21 -2.20 26.84
CA LYS A 134 -16.06 -2.98 25.91
C LYS A 134 -15.28 -3.67 24.78
N ILE A 135 -13.98 -3.90 24.95
CA ILE A 135 -13.16 -4.74 24.07
C ILE A 135 -12.80 -6.00 24.85
#